data_AF-A0A2T2VHF3-F1
#
_entry.id   AF-A0A2T2VHF3-F1
#
_cell.length_a   1.000
_cell.length_b   1.000
_cell.length_c   1.000
_cell.angle_alpha   90.00
_cell.angle_beta   90.00
_cell.angle_gamma   90.00
#
_symmetry.space_group_name_H-M   'P 1'
#
loop_
_entity.id
_entity.type
_entity.pdbx_description
1 polymer ?
#
loop_
_entity_poly.entity_id
_entity_poly.type
_entity_poly.pdbx_seq_one_letter_code
_entity_poly.pdbx_strand_id
1 'polypeptide(L)'
;MKRANGKLFPFGIFKIMKDWKKINRLRNLIMGVIPEYRQKGVEAMMIYYTYKNAVEKEYLWADLGWILENNEMMTKELENIGSHVYKKFRVYEGEL
;
A
#
# COMPACT_ATOMS: atom_id res chain seq x y z
N MET A 1 -7.38 -18.36 4.24
CA MET A 1 -7.20 -19.77 4.66
C MET A 1 -8.27 -20.31 5.60
N LYS A 2 -8.74 -19.57 6.62
CA LYS A 2 -9.81 -20.05 7.52
C LYS A 2 -11.10 -20.47 6.79
N ARG A 3 -11.55 -19.73 5.76
CA ARG A 3 -12.78 -20.01 4.99
C ARG A 3 -12.76 -21.32 4.19
N ALA A 4 -11.58 -21.82 3.84
CA ALA A 4 -11.40 -23.08 3.12
C ALA A 4 -11.13 -24.27 4.05
N ASN A 5 -11.17 -24.07 5.38
CA ASN A 5 -10.86 -25.08 6.39
C ASN A 5 -9.55 -25.85 6.11
N GLY A 6 -8.54 -25.13 5.59
CA GLY A 6 -7.23 -25.71 5.28
C GLY A 6 -7.16 -26.60 4.04
N LYS A 7 -8.26 -26.80 3.30
CA LYS A 7 -8.28 -27.65 2.08
C LYS A 7 -8.65 -26.81 0.86
N LEU A 8 -7.84 -26.91 -0.19
CA LEU A 8 -8.08 -26.20 -1.45
C LEU A 8 -9.13 -26.91 -2.32
N PHE A 9 -9.12 -28.24 -2.35
CA PHE A 9 -9.99 -29.04 -3.20
C PHE A 9 -11.04 -29.85 -2.42
N PRO A 10 -12.16 -30.20 -3.07
CA PRO A 10 -12.58 -29.72 -4.39
C PRO A 10 -13.22 -28.32 -4.35
N PHE A 11 -13.79 -27.90 -3.21
CA PHE A 11 -14.60 -26.68 -3.12
C PHE A 11 -13.92 -25.48 -2.44
N GLY A 12 -12.75 -25.65 -1.84
CA GLY A 12 -12.03 -24.58 -1.13
C GLY A 12 -11.60 -23.44 -2.05
N ILE A 13 -11.22 -23.76 -3.29
CA ILE A 13 -10.81 -22.80 -4.32
C ILE A 13 -11.95 -21.83 -4.67
N PHE A 14 -13.17 -22.31 -4.85
CA PHE A 14 -14.33 -21.46 -5.14
C PHE A 14 -14.66 -20.52 -3.97
N LYS A 15 -14.51 -20.99 -2.72
CA LYS A 15 -14.67 -20.15 -1.52
C LYS A 15 -13.63 -19.03 -1.48
N ILE A 16 -12.36 -19.35 -1.79
CA ILE A 16 -11.27 -18.38 -1.83
C ILE A 16 -11.48 -17.37 -2.95
N MET A 17 -11.80 -17.81 -4.17
CA MET A 17 -12.05 -16.90 -5.31
C MET A 17 -13.22 -15.95 -5.04
N LYS A 18 -14.30 -16.43 -4.42
CA LYS A 18 -15.43 -15.59 -4.03
C LYS A 18 -15.02 -14.50 -3.02
N ASP A 19 -14.11 -14.81 -2.11
CA ASP A 19 -13.63 -13.86 -1.12
C ASP A 19 -12.52 -12.94 -1.64
N TRP A 20 -11.72 -13.40 -2.62
CA TRP A 20 -10.75 -12.56 -3.31
C TRP A 20 -11.42 -11.32 -3.90
N LYS A 21 -12.59 -11.49 -4.54
CA LYS A 21 -13.37 -10.37 -5.10
C LYS A 21 -13.79 -9.31 -4.07
N LYS A 22 -13.66 -9.57 -2.77
CA LYS A 22 -13.97 -8.61 -1.68
C LYS A 22 -12.77 -7.79 -1.24
N ILE A 23 -11.58 -8.08 -1.78
CA ILE A 23 -10.35 -7.36 -1.45
C ILE A 23 -10.42 -6.00 -2.14
N ASN A 24 -10.74 -4.97 -1.37
CA ASN A 24 -10.86 -3.58 -1.81
C ASN A 24 -9.79 -2.67 -1.19
N ARG A 25 -8.73 -3.27 -0.64
CA ARG A 25 -7.60 -2.55 -0.04
C ARG A 25 -6.32 -2.96 -0.72
N LEU A 26 -5.45 -2.00 -0.97
CA LEU A 26 -4.12 -2.21 -1.50
C LEU A 26 -3.06 -1.77 -0.48
N ARG A 27 -1.87 -2.35 -0.61
CA ARG A 27 -0.69 -1.92 0.16
C ARG A 27 0.43 -1.61 -0.81
N ASN A 28 0.90 -0.38 -0.78
CA ASN A 28 2.14 0.01 -1.42
C ASN A 28 3.30 -0.53 -0.57
N LEU A 29 4.10 -1.42 -1.16
CA LEU A 29 5.23 -2.03 -0.46
C LEU A 29 6.47 -1.14 -0.57
N ILE A 30 6.78 -0.72 -1.79
CA ILE A 30 7.98 0.06 -2.11
C ILE A 30 7.63 0.97 -3.27
N MET A 31 8.02 2.23 -3.17
CA MET A 31 7.99 3.19 -4.25
C MET A 31 9.25 4.06 -4.12
N GLY A 32 9.94 4.28 -5.23
CA GLY A 32 11.17 5.05 -5.21
C GLY A 32 11.60 5.47 -6.60
N VAL A 33 12.27 6.62 -6.66
CA VAL A 33 12.89 7.16 -7.87
C VAL A 33 14.39 7.28 -7.60
N ILE A 34 15.19 6.87 -8.58
CA ILE A 34 16.64 7.02 -8.54
C ILE A 34 17.02 8.52 -8.50
N PRO A 35 18.10 8.90 -7.77
CA PRO A 35 18.41 10.30 -7.48
C PRO A 35 18.39 11.24 -8.69
N GLU A 36 18.83 10.77 -9.85
CA GLU A 36 18.96 11.52 -11.11
C GLU A 36 17.61 11.97 -11.68
N TYR A 37 16.52 11.34 -11.25
CA TYR A 37 15.15 11.58 -11.73
C TYR A 37 14.23 12.18 -10.67
N ARG A 38 14.75 12.46 -9.46
CA ARG A 38 13.96 13.07 -8.39
C ARG A 38 13.63 14.53 -8.68
N GLN A 39 12.53 15.01 -8.11
CA GLN A 39 12.05 16.41 -8.27
C GLN A 39 11.75 16.82 -9.72
N LYS A 40 11.63 15.84 -10.63
CA LYS A 40 11.22 16.05 -12.03
C LYS A 40 9.74 15.69 -12.27
N GLY A 41 8.97 15.51 -11.19
CA GLY A 41 7.57 15.09 -11.24
C GLY A 41 7.34 13.59 -11.48
N VAL A 42 8.41 12.79 -11.54
CA VAL A 42 8.31 11.33 -11.76
C VAL A 42 7.57 10.65 -10.60
N GLU A 43 7.88 11.05 -9.36
CA GLU A 43 7.21 10.58 -8.15
C GLU A 43 5.70 10.86 -8.19
N ALA A 44 5.33 12.10 -8.53
CA ALA A 44 3.94 12.52 -8.63
C ALA A 44 3.18 11.71 -9.69
N MET A 45 3.81 11.46 -10.84
CA MET A 45 3.21 10.65 -11.91
C MET A 45 3.04 9.19 -11.51
N MET A 46 4.01 8.59 -10.81
CA MET A 46 3.87 7.23 -10.26
C MET A 46 2.69 7.13 -9.29
N ILE A 47 2.55 8.10 -8.38
CA ILE A 47 1.43 8.15 -7.44
C ILE A 47 0.10 8.31 -8.20
N TYR A 48 0.03 9.25 -9.15
CA TYR A 48 -1.17 9.52 -9.92
C TYR A 48 -1.66 8.29 -10.70
N TYR A 49 -0.79 7.63 -11.45
CA TYR A 49 -1.18 6.43 -12.19
C TYR A 49 -1.51 5.26 -11.27
N THR A 50 -0.82 5.11 -10.15
CA THR A 50 -1.16 4.09 -9.14
C THR A 50 -2.55 4.32 -8.57
N TYR A 51 -2.86 5.57 -8.20
CA TYR A 51 -4.16 5.97 -7.70
C TYR A 51 -5.26 5.75 -8.75
N LYS A 52 -5.05 6.24 -9.98
CA LYS A 52 -6.01 6.08 -11.08
C LYS A 52 -6.35 4.60 -11.32
N ASN A 53 -5.32 3.76 -11.45
CA ASN A 53 -5.50 2.32 -11.65
C ASN A 53 -6.16 1.64 -10.44
N ALA A 54 -5.93 2.13 -9.22
CA ALA A 54 -6.56 1.62 -8.03
C ALA A 54 -8.06 1.92 -8.02
N VAL A 55 -8.46 3.15 -8.37
CA VAL A 55 -9.86 3.57 -8.46
C VAL A 55 -10.60 2.80 -9.56
N GLU A 56 -9.99 2.63 -10.74
CA GLU A 56 -10.56 1.83 -11.84
C GLU A 56 -10.81 0.37 -11.45
N LYS A 57 -10.05 -0.15 -10.47
CA LYS A 57 -10.18 -1.51 -9.92
C LYS A 57 -11.01 -1.56 -8.63
N GLU A 58 -11.72 -0.48 -8.28
CA GLU A 58 -12.59 -0.40 -7.11
C GLU A 58 -11.87 -0.59 -5.75
N TYR A 59 -10.57 -0.28 -5.69
CA TYR A 59 -9.87 -0.19 -4.41
C TYR A 59 -10.27 1.10 -3.68
N LEU A 60 -10.75 0.96 -2.45
CA LEU A 60 -11.27 2.06 -1.64
C LEU A 60 -10.24 2.62 -0.66
N TRP A 61 -9.16 1.88 -0.41
CA TRP A 61 -8.15 2.26 0.57
C TRP A 61 -6.76 1.75 0.18
N ALA A 62 -5.75 2.55 0.49
CA ALA A 62 -4.35 2.25 0.24
C ALA A 62 -3.52 2.45 1.53
N ASP A 63 -2.79 1.41 1.92
CA ASP A 63 -1.68 1.53 2.87
C ASP A 63 -0.46 2.02 2.10
N LEU A 64 0.17 3.10 2.52
CA LEU A 64 1.33 3.67 1.85
C LEU A 64 2.67 3.15 2.41
N GLY A 65 2.59 2.17 3.31
CA GLY A 65 3.76 1.55 3.93
C GLY A 65 4.28 2.35 5.12
N TRP A 66 5.49 2.00 5.53
CA TRP A 66 6.17 2.69 6.64
C TRP A 66 7.03 3.80 6.08
N ILE A 67 6.68 5.03 6.44
CA ILE A 67 7.43 6.22 6.07
C ILE A 67 8.13 6.72 7.34
N LEU A 68 9.44 6.93 7.24
CA LEU A 68 10.21 7.49 8.35
C LEU A 68 9.77 8.93 8.58
N GLU A 69 9.60 9.31 9.85
CA GLU A 69 9.15 10.66 10.22
C GLU A 69 10.13 11.77 9.81
N ASN A 70 11.41 11.43 9.63
CA ASN A 70 12.43 12.35 9.16
C ASN A 70 12.53 12.43 7.62
N ASN A 71 11.71 11.67 6.88
CA ASN A 71 11.63 11.78 5.44
C ASN A 71 10.61 12.88 5.07
N GLU A 72 11.03 14.13 5.24
CA GLU A 72 10.19 15.30 5.00
C GLU A 72 9.65 15.34 3.56
N MET A 73 10.49 14.95 2.58
CA MET A 73 10.11 14.88 1.18
C MET A 73 8.91 13.93 0.99
N MET A 74 9.02 12.68 1.42
CA MET A 74 7.91 11.74 1.27
C MET A 74 6.69 12.14 2.09
N THR A 75 6.89 12.65 3.30
CA THR A 75 5.77 13.04 4.19
C THR A 75 4.97 14.19 3.58
N LYS A 76 5.63 15.21 3.03
CA LYS A 76 4.98 16.34 2.36
C LYS A 76 4.24 15.92 1.10
N GLU A 77 4.82 15.03 0.30
CA GLU A 77 4.18 14.47 -0.88
C GLU A 77 2.89 13.72 -0.51
N LEU A 78 2.92 12.98 0.60
CA LEU A 78 1.76 12.26 1.12
C LEU A 78 0.67 13.20 1.67
N GLU A 79 1.04 14.30 2.30
CA GLU A 79 0.09 15.34 2.73
C GLU A 79 -0.57 16.03 1.52
N ASN A 80 0.23 16.35 0.50
CA ASN A 80 -0.24 17.00 -0.73
C ASN A 80 -1.30 16.19 -1.48
N ILE A 81 -1.25 14.85 -1.41
CA ILE A 81 -2.25 13.97 -2.02
C ILE A 81 -3.45 13.67 -1.11
N GLY A 82 -3.54 14.33 0.05
CA GLY A 82 -4.64 14.18 1.00
C GLY A 82 -4.63 12.88 1.81
N SER A 83 -3.46 12.23 1.96
CA SER A 83 -3.34 11.06 2.82
C SER A 83 -3.37 11.46 4.30
N HIS A 84 -3.65 10.49 5.17
CA HIS A 84 -3.71 10.68 6.62
C HIS A 84 -2.86 9.63 7.33
N VAL A 85 -2.12 10.06 8.36
CA VAL A 85 -1.37 9.15 9.22
C VAL A 85 -2.34 8.39 10.12
N TYR A 86 -2.63 7.14 9.77
CA TYR A 86 -3.54 6.29 10.54
C TYR A 86 -2.85 5.58 11.73
N LYS A 87 -1.53 5.40 11.67
CA LYS A 87 -0.76 4.70 12.70
C LYS A 87 0.69 5.18 12.73
N LYS A 88 1.22 5.35 13.93
CA LYS A 88 2.60 5.76 14.18
C LYS A 88 3.29 4.68 15.00
N PHE A 89 4.40 4.16 14.48
CA PHE A 89 5.20 3.14 15.14
C PHE A 89 6.44 3.77 15.78
N ARG A 90 6.91 3.17 16.87
CA ARG A 90 8.19 3.48 17.52
C ARG A 90 8.94 2.18 17.61
N VAL A 91 10.13 2.14 17.03
CA VAL A 91 11.01 0.98 17.06
C VAL A 91 12.09 1.29 18.08
N TYR A 92 12.25 0.40 19.04
CA TYR A 92 13.30 0.48 20.06
C TYR A 92 14.23 -0.71 19.84
N GLU A 93 15.51 -0.46 19.96
CA GLU A 93 16.54 -1.49 20.02
C GLU A 93 17.02 -1.55 21.47
N GLY A 94 17.15 -2.76 22.00
CA GLY A 94 17.73 -3.01 23.32
C GLY A 94 18.99 -3.84 23.16
N GLU A 95 19.99 -3.56 23.99
CA GLU A 95 21.14 -4.45 24.12
C GLU A 95 20.67 -5.74 24.81
N LEU A 96 20.97 -6.88 24.17
CA LEU A 96 20.72 -8.23 24.70
C LEU A 96 21.79 -8.63 25.70
#